data_AF-A0AAV8YVI4-F1
#
_entry.id   AF-A0AAV8YVI4-F1
#
_cell.length_a   1.000
_cell.length_b   1.000
_cell.length_c   1.000
_cell.angle_alpha   90.00
_cell.angle_beta   90.00
_cell.angle_gamma   90.00
#
_symmetry.space_group_name_H-M   'P 1'
#
loop_
_entity.id
_entity.type
_entity.pdbx_description
1 polymer ?
#
loop_
_entity_poly.entity_id
_entity_poly.type
_entity_poly.pdbx_seq_one_letter_code
_entity_poly.pdbx_strand_id
1 'polypeptide(L)'
;MLVDNRSHPRARPVRTAERIAVVAQSVRENPRTSTRHRAQQFNVSRTSLRRILHKDRGLFAYKLQLTQEHYSKVILNKIALQLTMQQKL
;
A
#
# COMPACT_ATOMS: atom_id res chain seq x y z
N MET A 1 26.59 -24.47 35.84
CA MET A 1 26.76 -24.70 34.38
C MET A 1 25.50 -24.25 33.66
N LEU A 2 25.70 -23.70 32.44
CA LEU A 2 24.74 -23.22 31.43
C LEU A 2 23.52 -22.41 31.91
N VAL A 3 23.65 -21.08 31.84
CA VAL A 3 22.48 -20.19 31.73
C VAL A 3 22.07 -20.19 30.26
N ASP A 4 20.91 -20.76 29.95
CA ASP A 4 20.30 -20.71 28.62
C ASP A 4 19.89 -19.25 28.29
N ASN A 5 20.85 -18.44 27.88
CA ASN A 5 20.60 -17.10 27.35
C ASN A 5 20.19 -17.20 25.87
N ARG A 6 19.07 -17.86 25.59
CA ARG A 6 18.46 -17.85 24.25
C ARG A 6 17.55 -16.63 24.09
N SER A 7 18.00 -15.45 24.51
CA SER A 7 17.30 -14.20 24.17
C SER A 7 17.58 -13.90 22.69
N HIS A 8 16.79 -14.51 21.81
CA HIS A 8 16.85 -14.19 20.39
C HIS A 8 16.49 -12.71 20.23
N PRO A 9 17.32 -11.89 19.57
CA PRO A 9 16.99 -10.49 19.36
C PRO A 9 15.62 -10.43 18.67
N ARG A 10 14.64 -9.80 19.34
CA ARG A 10 13.28 -9.69 18.79
C ARG A 10 13.38 -9.04 17.43
N ALA A 11 12.88 -9.73 16.40
CA ALA A 11 12.86 -9.20 15.04
C ALA A 11 12.23 -7.80 15.04
N ARG A 12 12.87 -6.84 14.34
CA ARG A 12 12.40 -5.46 14.26
C ARG A 12 10.93 -5.44 13.82
N PRO A 13 10.05 -4.67 14.48
CA PRO A 13 8.65 -4.64 14.12
C PRO A 13 8.51 -4.13 12.69
N VAL A 14 7.88 -4.91 11.81
CA VAL A 14 7.56 -4.50 10.44
C VAL A 14 6.64 -3.27 10.42
N ARG A 15 5.94 -3.01 11.52
CA ARG A 15 4.95 -1.93 11.72
C ARG A 15 5.57 -0.70 12.38
N THR A 16 6.65 -0.18 11.82
CA THR A 16 7.18 1.14 12.20
C THR A 16 6.28 2.24 11.64
N ALA A 17 6.16 3.38 12.33
CA ALA A 17 5.37 4.53 11.89
C ALA A 17 5.75 4.98 10.47
N GLU A 18 7.05 5.00 10.16
CA GLU A 18 7.58 5.31 8.82
C GLU A 18 7.03 4.36 7.75
N ARG A 19 7.11 3.04 7.97
CA ARG A 19 6.57 2.03 7.04
C ARG A 19 5.06 2.18 6.86
N ILE A 20 4.33 2.51 7.93
CA ILE A 20 2.89 2.74 7.88
C ILE A 20 2.55 4.00 7.06
N ALA A 21 3.38 5.04 7.12
CA ALA A 21 3.25 6.24 6.30
C ALA A 21 3.54 5.96 4.82
N VAL A 22 4.67 5.29 4.53
CA VAL A 22 5.06 4.92 3.16
C VAL A 22 4.02 4.02 2.48
N VAL A 23 3.52 3.00 3.19
CA VAL A 23 2.46 2.13 2.65
C VAL A 23 1.19 2.91 2.38
N ALA A 24 0.82 3.86 3.24
CA ALA A 24 -0.36 4.70 3.03
C ALA A 24 -0.22 5.61 1.80
N GLN A 25 0.96 6.18 1.61
CA GLN A 25 1.26 7.00 0.43
C GLN A 25 1.17 6.17 -0.86
N SER A 26 1.74 4.97 -0.87
CA SER A 26 1.63 4.03 -2.00
C SER A 26 0.19 3.63 -2.32
N VAL A 27 -0.68 3.48 -1.30
CA VAL A 27 -2.11 3.23 -1.51
C VAL A 27 -2.79 4.42 -2.20
N ARG A 28 -2.41 5.64 -1.83
CA ARG A 28 -2.98 6.87 -2.39
C ARG A 28 -2.53 7.11 -3.82
N GLU A 29 -1.24 6.94 -4.10
CA GLU A 29 -0.67 7.16 -5.44
C GLU A 29 -1.08 6.09 -6.43
N ASN A 30 -1.03 4.82 -6.00
CA ASN A 30 -1.27 3.67 -6.86
C ASN A 30 -2.32 2.75 -6.22
N PRO A 31 -3.59 3.17 -6.18
CA PRO A 31 -4.67 2.41 -5.56
C PRO A 31 -4.90 1.07 -6.27
N ARG A 32 -4.54 0.97 -7.57
CA ARG A 32 -4.72 -0.22 -8.41
C ARG A 32 -3.75 -1.36 -8.14
N THR A 33 -2.64 -1.10 -7.45
CA THR A 33 -1.64 -2.12 -7.15
C THR A 33 -2.24 -3.16 -6.21
N SER A 34 -2.21 -4.43 -6.61
CA SER A 34 -2.69 -5.52 -5.77
C SER A 34 -1.85 -5.64 -4.50
N THR A 35 -2.48 -6.10 -3.42
CA THR A 35 -1.81 -6.38 -2.14
C THR A 35 -0.59 -7.30 -2.31
N ARG A 36 -0.65 -8.23 -3.28
CA ARG A 36 0.48 -9.12 -3.61
C ARG A 36 1.66 -8.34 -4.20
N HIS A 37 1.42 -7.54 -5.24
CA HIS A 37 2.47 -6.72 -5.85
C HIS A 37 3.05 -5.71 -4.87
N ARG A 38 2.19 -5.07 -4.08
CA ARG A 38 2.63 -4.11 -3.07
C ARG A 38 3.51 -4.76 -2.00
N ALA A 39 3.18 -5.96 -1.56
CA ALA A 39 4.02 -6.72 -0.62
C ALA A 39 5.41 -7.02 -1.20
N GLN A 40 5.49 -7.33 -2.50
CA GLN A 40 6.76 -7.53 -3.20
C GLN A 40 7.58 -6.24 -3.28
N GLN A 41 6.96 -5.11 -3.61
CA GLN A 41 7.64 -3.80 -3.66
C GLN A 41 8.25 -3.40 -2.31
N PHE A 42 7.54 -3.65 -1.22
CA PHE A 42 8.01 -3.30 0.13
C PHE A 42 8.87 -4.39 0.78
N ASN A 43 9.12 -5.49 0.08
CA ASN A 43 9.82 -6.67 0.59
C ASN A 43 9.30 -7.12 1.97
N VAL A 44 7.98 -7.18 2.12
CA VAL A 44 7.29 -7.61 3.34
C VAL A 44 6.36 -8.77 3.06
N SER A 45 6.11 -9.58 4.09
CA SER A 45 5.11 -10.63 3.96
C SER A 45 3.72 -10.04 3.72
N ARG A 46 2.90 -10.71 2.90
CA ARG A 46 1.52 -10.33 2.62
C ARG A 46 0.68 -10.18 3.90
N THR A 47 0.95 -11.01 4.90
CA THR A 47 0.26 -10.97 6.20
C THR A 47 0.59 -9.70 6.98
N SER A 48 1.85 -9.26 6.96
CA SER A 48 2.28 -8.01 7.58
C SER A 48 1.67 -6.81 6.87
N LEU A 49 1.70 -6.79 5.53
CA LEU A 49 1.06 -5.73 4.75
C LEU A 49 -0.44 -5.66 5.01
N ARG A 50 -1.13 -6.81 5.08
CA ARG A 50 -2.55 -6.88 5.44
C ARG A 50 -2.81 -6.30 6.84
N ARG A 51 -1.98 -6.62 7.83
CA ARG A 51 -2.10 -6.05 9.18
C ARG A 51 -1.95 -4.53 9.16
N ILE A 52 -0.99 -4.00 8.41
CA ILE A 52 -0.81 -2.55 8.25
C ILE A 52 -2.06 -1.89 7.66
N LEU A 53 -2.58 -2.45 6.56
CA LEU A 53 -3.75 -1.91 5.89
C LEU A 53 -5.02 -1.98 6.76
N HIS A 54 -5.27 -3.11 7.41
CA HIS A 54 -6.50 -3.31 8.18
C HIS A 54 -6.45 -2.65 9.57
N LYS A 55 -5.36 -2.84 10.32
CA LYS A 55 -5.29 -2.47 11.74
C LYS A 55 -4.77 -1.04 11.95
N ASP A 56 -3.81 -0.58 11.15
CA ASP A 56 -3.28 0.79 11.30
C ASP A 56 -4.03 1.81 10.44
N ARG A 57 -4.61 1.37 9.32
CA ARG A 57 -5.28 2.26 8.35
C ARG A 57 -6.78 2.02 8.17
N GLY A 58 -7.35 0.96 8.73
CA GLY A 58 -8.79 0.67 8.61
C GLY A 58 -9.28 0.39 7.18
N LEU A 59 -8.36 0.02 6.29
CA LEU A 59 -8.64 -0.28 4.88
C LEU A 59 -9.00 -1.76 4.74
N PHE A 60 -10.30 -2.03 4.70
CA PHE A 60 -10.86 -3.36 4.38
C PHE A 60 -11.02 -3.50 2.86
N ALA A 61 -10.98 -4.74 2.34
CA ALA A 61 -10.95 -5.04 0.90
C ALA A 61 -11.96 -4.23 0.05
N TYR A 62 -13.17 -4.01 0.57
CA TYR A 62 -14.22 -3.20 -0.05
C TYR A 62 -13.86 -1.70 -0.19
N LYS A 63 -13.21 -1.11 0.82
CA LYS A 63 -12.76 0.30 0.77
C LYS A 63 -11.59 0.50 -0.20
N LEU A 64 -10.75 -0.52 -0.37
CA LEU A 64 -9.65 -0.49 -1.34
C LEU A 64 -10.19 -0.48 -2.78
N GLN A 65 -11.27 -1.22 -3.05
CA GLN A 65 -11.97 -1.23 -4.33
C GLN A 65 -12.71 0.09 -4.62
N LEU A 66 -13.37 0.70 -3.63
CA LEU A 66 -13.99 2.03 -3.77
C LEU A 66 -12.97 3.14 -4.07
N THR A 67 -11.78 3.10 -3.45
CA THR A 67 -10.68 3.98 -3.88
C THR A 67 -10.29 3.70 -5.33
N GLN A 68 -10.21 2.45 -5.77
CA GLN A 68 -9.88 2.16 -7.17
C GLN A 68 -10.91 2.70 -8.18
N GLU A 69 -12.21 2.62 -7.88
CA GLU A 69 -13.28 3.14 -8.74
C GLU A 69 -13.31 4.67 -8.80
N HIS A 70 -13.00 5.35 -7.69
CA HIS A 70 -12.92 6.82 -7.69
C HIS A 70 -11.69 7.32 -8.45
N TYR A 71 -10.54 6.67 -8.30
CA TYR A 71 -9.30 7.06 -9.00
C TYR A 71 -9.28 6.68 -10.48
N SER A 72 -9.96 5.60 -10.90
CA SER A 72 -10.07 5.24 -12.33
C SER A 72 -10.80 6.32 -13.14
N LYS A 73 -11.85 6.93 -12.59
CA LYS A 73 -12.58 8.05 -13.20
C LYS A 73 -11.70 9.30 -13.36
N VAL A 74 -10.88 9.62 -12.36
CA VAL A 74 -10.00 10.80 -12.38
C VAL A 74 -8.88 10.67 -13.42
N ILE A 75 -8.27 9.49 -13.53
CA ILE A 75 -7.19 9.23 -14.50
C ILE A 75 -7.73 9.27 -15.94
N LEU A 76 -8.90 8.67 -16.19
CA LEU A 76 -9.55 8.73 -17.50
C LEU A 76 -9.89 10.17 -17.91
N ASN A 77 -10.33 11.01 -16.97
CA ASN A 77 -10.55 12.44 -17.23
C ASN A 77 -9.26 13.18 -17.58
N LYS A 78 -8.14 12.92 -16.89
CA LYS A 78 -6.85 13.53 -17.23
C LYS A 78 -6.36 13.16 -18.62
N ILE A 79 -6.45 11.88 -18.98
CA ILE A 79 -6.08 11.38 -20.31
C ILE A 79 -6.99 11.99 -21.39
N ALA A 80 -8.30 12.02 -21.15
CA ALA A 80 -9.25 12.63 -22.07
C ALA A 80 -8.97 14.13 -22.28
N LEU A 81 -8.66 14.88 -21.22
CA LEU A 81 -8.25 16.29 -21.33
C LEU A 81 -6.95 16.48 -22.11
N GLN A 82 -5.98 15.59 -21.93
CA GLN A 82 -4.72 15.65 -22.68
C GLN A 82 -4.91 15.37 -24.17
N LEU A 83 -5.75 14.39 -24.51
CA LEU A 83 -6.08 14.04 -25.89
C LEU A 83 -6.89 15.14 -26.60
N THR A 84 -7.83 15.79 -25.90
CA THR A 84 -8.59 16.93 -26.47
C THR A 84 -7.71 18.16 -26.68
N MET A 85 -6.69 18.38 -25.84
CA MET A 85 -5.70 19.44 -26.05
C MET A 85 -4.78 19.15 -27.26
N GLN A 86 -4.50 17.88 -27.54
CA GLN A 86 -3.66 17.47 -28.69
C GLN A 86 -4.39 17.58 -30.03
N GLN A 87 -5.72 17.49 -30.04
CA GLN A 87 -6.56 17.58 -31.25
C GLN A 87 -6.97 19.01 -31.62
N LYS A 88 -6.58 20.01 -30.82
CA LYS A 88 -6.92 21.44 -31.01
C LYS A 88 -5.81 22.25 -31.70
N LEU A 89 -4.83 21.57 -32.29
CA LEU A 89 -3.81 22.10 -33.20
C LEU A 89 -4.14 21.65 -34.62
#